data_AF-A0A7K3G6J2-F1
#
_entry.id   AF-A0A7K3G6J2-F1
#
_cell.length_a   1.000
_cell.length_b   1.000
_cell.length_c   1.000
_cell.angle_alpha   90.00
_cell.angle_beta   90.00
_cell.angle_gamma   90.00
#
_symmetry.space_group_name_H-M   'P 1'
#
loop_
_entity.id
_entity.type
_entity.pdbx_description
1 polymer ?
#
loop_
_entity_poly.entity_id
_entity_poly.type
_entity_poly.pdbx_seq_one_letter_code
_entity_poly.pdbx_strand_id
1 'polypeptide(L)'
;NPALKGLHVFTGVADSPATALRRAHEVYDAALAARTAGLEVPGRQPDGWGASGIRPGWEMEWTAAKAGRWHNPLSCTPHSDFAL
;
A
#
# COMPACT_ATOMS: atom_id res chain seq x y z
N ASN A 1 -10.58 20.75 -6.81
CA ASN A 1 -10.52 20.91 -5.34
C ASN A 1 -9.13 20.47 -4.88
N PRO A 2 -8.18 21.40 -4.66
CA PRO A 2 -6.80 21.09 -4.29
C PRO A 2 -6.63 20.47 -2.88
N ALA A 3 -7.73 20.31 -2.13
CA ALA A 3 -7.73 19.71 -0.79
C ALA A 3 -7.88 18.17 -0.78
N LEU A 4 -7.95 17.51 -1.95
CA LEU A 4 -7.98 16.05 -2.01
C LEU A 4 -6.57 15.53 -1.69
N LYS A 5 -6.31 15.32 -0.40
CA LYS A 5 -5.31 14.36 0.06
C LYS A 5 -5.91 12.99 -0.13
N GLY A 6 -5.12 12.03 -0.57
CA GLY A 6 -5.59 10.67 -0.48
C GLY A 6 -4.46 9.71 -0.29
N LEU A 7 -4.89 8.53 0.10
CA LEU A 7 -4.05 7.53 0.72
C LEU A 7 -3.81 6.44 -0.30
N HIS A 8 -2.54 6.19 -0.59
CA HIS A 8 -2.16 4.94 -1.23
C HIS A 8 -2.18 3.85 -0.16
N VAL A 9 -3.02 2.85 -0.34
CA VAL A 9 -3.13 1.72 0.58
C VAL A 9 -2.61 0.48 -0.11
N PHE A 10 -1.57 -0.11 0.46
CA PHE A 10 -1.02 -1.40 0.04
C PHE A 10 -1.35 -2.42 1.12
N THR A 11 -1.91 -3.55 0.71
CA THR A 11 -2.20 -4.67 1.61
C THR A 11 -1.59 -5.92 1.02
N GLY A 12 -1.10 -6.82 1.85
CA GLY A 12 -0.48 -8.08 1.46
C GLY A 12 0.06 -8.84 2.66
N VAL A 13 0.49 -10.08 2.45
CA VAL A 13 1.07 -10.90 3.51
C VAL A 13 2.54 -10.52 3.70
N ALA A 14 2.94 -10.23 4.94
CA ALA A 14 4.33 -10.00 5.30
C ALA A 14 4.61 -10.41 6.74
N ASP A 15 5.81 -10.97 6.95
CA ASP A 15 6.25 -11.49 8.24
C ASP A 15 6.83 -10.39 9.15
N SER A 16 7.16 -9.23 8.58
CA SER A 16 7.69 -8.08 9.32
C SER A 16 7.27 -6.75 8.67
N PRO A 17 7.26 -5.64 9.42
CA PRO A 17 7.02 -4.31 8.85
C PRO A 17 8.03 -3.92 7.76
N ALA A 18 9.30 -4.32 7.91
CA ALA A 18 10.33 -4.09 6.90
C ALA A 18 10.05 -4.87 5.60
N THR A 19 9.63 -6.13 5.72
CA THR A 19 9.17 -6.93 4.58
C THR A 19 7.95 -6.29 3.92
N ALA A 20 7.01 -5.78 4.73
CA ALA A 20 5.82 -5.10 4.23
C ALA A 20 6.16 -3.84 3.43
N LEU A 21 7.05 -2.99 3.94
CA LEU A 21 7.49 -1.79 3.22
C LEU A 21 8.23 -2.14 1.92
N ARG A 22 9.13 -3.12 1.95
CA ARG A 22 9.84 -3.57 0.74
C ARG A 22 8.85 -4.07 -0.32
N ARG A 23 7.89 -4.91 0.05
CA ARG A 23 6.86 -5.40 -0.89
C ARG A 23 5.96 -4.27 -1.38
N ALA A 24 5.61 -3.31 -0.52
CA ALA A 24 4.86 -2.12 -0.92
C ALA A 24 5.62 -1.30 -1.97
N HIS A 25 6.94 -1.09 -1.79
CA HIS A 25 7.80 -0.44 -2.80
C HIS A 25 7.76 -1.20 -4.12
N GLU A 26 8.01 -2.51 -4.10
CA GLU A 26 8.04 -3.35 -5.30
C GLU A 26 6.73 -3.28 -6.10
N VAL A 27 5.58 -3.34 -5.42
CA VAL A 27 4.28 -3.27 -6.10
C VAL A 27 3.96 -1.85 -6.58
N TYR A 28 4.37 -0.82 -5.84
CA TYR A 28 4.23 0.56 -6.29
C TYR A 28 5.05 0.82 -7.54
N ASP A 29 6.32 0.41 -7.57
CA ASP A 29 7.20 0.57 -8.74
C ASP A 29 6.66 -0.19 -9.95
N ALA A 30 6.20 -1.43 -9.77
CA ALA A 30 5.60 -2.20 -10.84
C ALA A 30 4.32 -1.54 -11.38
N ALA A 31 3.47 -1.02 -10.48
CA ALA A 31 2.25 -0.34 -10.88
C ALA A 31 2.51 1.02 -11.53
N LEU A 32 3.52 1.75 -11.07
CA LEU A 32 3.96 3.01 -11.68
C LEU A 32 4.57 2.77 -13.06
N ALA A 33 5.38 1.72 -13.22
CA ALA A 33 5.92 1.32 -14.51
C ALA A 33 4.81 0.92 -15.49
N ALA A 34 3.84 0.11 -15.06
CA ALA A 34 2.68 -0.25 -15.87
C ALA A 34 1.86 0.99 -16.28
N ARG A 35 1.58 1.90 -15.34
CA ARG A 35 0.87 3.16 -15.63
C ARG A 35 1.63 4.05 -16.60
N THR A 36 2.95 4.18 -16.44
CA THR A 36 3.82 4.97 -17.32
C THR A 36 3.86 4.38 -18.73
N ALA A 37 3.80 3.04 -18.84
CA ALA A 37 3.68 2.33 -20.10
C ALA A 37 2.25 2.37 -20.71
N GLY A 38 1.28 3.02 -20.04
CA GLY A 38 -0.13 3.05 -20.49
C GLY A 38 -0.86 1.71 -20.32
N LEU A 39 -0.30 0.78 -19.54
CA LEU A 39 -0.87 -0.53 -19.27
C LEU A 39 -1.79 -0.50 -18.05
N GLU A 40 -2.59 -1.56 -17.93
CA GLU A 40 -3.39 -1.80 -16.72
C GLU A 40 -2.46 -2.07 -15.53
N VAL A 41 -2.80 -1.52 -14.36
CA VAL A 41 -2.04 -1.76 -13.13
C VAL A 41 -2.19 -3.24 -12.76
N PRO A 42 -1.09 -3.95 -12.45
CA PRO A 42 -1.16 -5.32 -11.99
C PRO A 42 -2.13 -5.44 -10.82
N GLY A 43 -3.10 -6.35 -10.95
CA GLY A 43 -4.05 -6.65 -9.88
C GLY A 43 -3.37 -7.23 -8.64
N ARG A 44 -4.18 -7.69 -7.68
CA ARG A 44 -3.67 -8.32 -6.46
C ARG A 44 -2.85 -9.58 -6.81
N GLN A 45 -1.58 -9.59 -6.41
CA GLN A 45 -0.68 -10.73 -6.56
C GLN A 45 -1.11 -11.91 -5.65
N PRO A 46 -0.63 -13.14 -5.92
CA PRO A 46 -1.01 -14.34 -5.15
C PRO A 46 -0.64 -14.27 -3.66
N ASP A 47 0.40 -13.50 -3.32
CA ASP A 47 0.84 -13.21 -1.96
C ASP A 47 -0.01 -12.11 -1.28
N GLY A 48 -1.09 -11.70 -1.94
CA GLY A 48 -2.04 -10.70 -1.48
C GLY A 48 -1.59 -9.27 -1.74
N TRP A 49 -0.38 -9.03 -2.25
CA TRP A 49 0.14 -7.70 -2.49
C TRP A 49 -0.50 -7.04 -3.71
N GLY A 50 -1.12 -5.88 -3.50
CA GLY A 50 -1.73 -5.11 -4.58
C GLY A 50 -1.62 -3.62 -4.31
N ALA A 51 -1.44 -2.86 -5.38
CA ALA A 51 -1.53 -1.41 -5.33
C ALA A 51 -2.91 -0.99 -5.83
N SER A 52 -3.64 -0.27 -4.98
CA SER A 52 -4.93 0.32 -5.36
C SER A 52 -4.87 1.83 -5.15
N GLY A 53 -5.54 2.58 -6.03
CA GLY A 53 -5.65 4.03 -5.90
C GLY A 53 -4.42 4.83 -6.35
N ILE A 54 -3.49 4.24 -7.12
CA ILE A 54 -2.37 4.99 -7.73
C ILE A 54 -2.93 6.00 -8.73
N ARG A 55 -2.59 7.27 -8.53
CA ARG A 55 -3.03 8.38 -9.40
C ARG A 55 -1.84 9.17 -9.96
N PRO A 56 -1.87 9.54 -11.25
CA PRO A 56 -0.89 10.46 -11.81
C PRO A 56 -0.90 11.81 -11.07
N GLY A 57 0.28 12.35 -10.77
CA GLY A 57 0.44 13.63 -10.06
C GLY A 57 0.33 13.54 -8.53
N TRP A 58 0.26 12.32 -7.97
CA TRP A 58 0.31 12.07 -6.54
C TRP A 58 1.60 11.32 -6.23
N GLU A 59 2.68 12.07 -6.00
CA GLU A 59 3.94 11.48 -5.56
C GLU A 59 3.80 11.01 -4.10
N MET A 60 4.35 9.84 -3.82
CA MET A 60 4.26 9.25 -2.50
C MET A 60 5.46 9.61 -1.65
N GLU A 61 5.19 10.26 -0.52
CA GLU A 61 6.19 10.55 0.51
C GLU A 61 6.45 9.29 1.35
N TRP A 62 7.36 8.43 0.88
CA TRP A 62 7.71 7.18 1.55
C TRP A 62 8.26 7.36 2.96
N THR A 63 8.92 8.48 3.25
CA THR A 63 9.38 8.84 4.61
C THR A 63 8.23 9.02 5.60
N ALA A 64 7.03 9.36 5.11
CA ALA A 64 5.82 9.43 5.93
C ALA A 64 5.01 8.12 5.91
N ALA A 65 5.43 7.10 5.15
CA ALA A 65 4.71 5.84 5.03
C ALA A 65 4.78 5.05 6.35
N LYS A 66 3.61 4.60 6.81
CA LYS A 66 3.49 3.75 7.99
C LYS A 66 3.10 2.34 7.55
N ALA A 67 3.87 1.35 7.99
CA ALA A 67 3.49 -0.04 7.89
C ALA A 67 2.97 -0.53 9.24
N GLY A 68 1.83 -1.21 9.22
CA GLY A 68 1.22 -1.79 10.39
C GLY A 68 0.39 -2.99 9.98
N ARG A 69 0.01 -3.80 10.97
CA ARG A 69 -0.90 -4.92 10.72
C ARG A 69 -2.25 -4.36 10.25
N TRP A 70 -2.77 -4.87 9.14
CA TRP A 70 -4.10 -4.50 8.70
C TRP A 70 -5.13 -5.03 9.71
N HIS A 71 -5.83 -4.11 10.36
CA HIS A 71 -6.96 -4.45 11.23
C HIS A 71 -8.24 -4.24 10.42
N ASN A 72 -9.03 -5.31 10.27
CA ASN A 72 -10.32 -5.20 9.62
C ASN A 72 -11.23 -4.30 10.48
N PRO A 73 -11.71 -3.15 9.99
CA PRO A 73 -12.59 -2.28 10.76
C PRO A 73 -13.94 -2.94 11.08
N LEU A 74 -14.26 -4.06 10.42
CA LEU A 74 -15.47 -4.86 10.65
C LEU A 74 -15.23 -6.05 11.61
N SER A 75 -14.01 -6.28 12.11
CA SER A 75 -13.76 -7.33 13.10
C SER A 75 -13.88 -6.78 14.52
N CYS A 76 -14.86 -7.25 15.29
CA CYS A 76 -15.08 -6.90 16.70
C CYS A 76 -14.03 -7.48 17.68
N THR A 77 -12.77 -7.62 17.30
CA THR A 77 -11.70 -8.09 18.20
C THR A 77 -10.88 -6.92 18.73
N PRO A 78 -10.72 -6.76 20.06
CA PRO A 78 -10.05 -5.62 20.65
C PRO A 78 -8.57 -5.52 20.28
N HIS A 79 -8.16 -4.27 20.21
CA HIS A 79 -6.84 -3.69 20.00
C HIS A 79 -5.67 -4.49 20.58
N SER A 80 -4.58 -4.61 19.82
CA SER A 80 -3.25 -4.90 20.35
C SER A 80 -2.25 -4.08 19.55
N ASP A 81 -1.94 -2.89 20.07
CA ASP A 81 -0.83 -2.08 19.56
C ASP A 81 0.45 -2.86 19.84
N PHE A 82 1.18 -3.21 18.79
CA PHE A 82 2.60 -3.47 18.94
C PHE A 82 3.27 -2.11 19.16
N ALA A 83 3.61 -1.82 20.42
CA ALA A 83 4.52 -0.76 20.77
C ALA A 83 5.91 -1.03 20.15
N LEU A 84 6.50 0.03 19.61
CA LEU A 84 7.90 0.10 19.13
C LEU A 84 8.89 -0.03 20.29
#